data_AF-A0A1F8SZ70-F1
#
_entry.id   AF-A0A1F8SZ70-F1
#
_cell.length_a   1.000
_cell.length_b   1.000
_cell.length_c   1.000
_cell.angle_alpha   90.00
_cell.angle_beta   90.00
_cell.angle_gamma   90.00
#
_symmetry.space_group_name_H-M   'P 1'
#
loop_
_entity.id
_entity.type
_entity.pdbx_description
1 polymer ?
#
loop_
_entity_poly.entity_id
_entity_poly.type
_entity_poly.pdbx_seq_one_letter_code
_entity_poly.pdbx_strand_id
1 'polypeptide(L)'
;MKQMAEMVGGVLQAADVRLSIFLEFWVQAYRDPVIWQSAIAPYRRYQSYFAEMIQEGIAQGSLRQVDPHQAGRALVSLAMGLLMQALFDPASTDWQAETRESITLVLDGLIRRDL
;
A
#
# COMPACT_ATOMS: atom_id res chain seq x y z
N MET A 1 -6.57 6.34 11.52
CA MET A 1 -7.42 5.22 11.04
C MET A 1 -8.38 5.68 9.94
N LYS A 2 -9.47 6.42 10.20
CA LYS A 2 -10.42 6.89 9.16
C LYS A 2 -9.79 7.74 8.05
N GLN A 3 -8.93 8.69 8.41
CA GLN A 3 -8.18 9.51 7.46
C GLN A 3 -7.27 8.70 6.53
N MET A 4 -6.75 7.56 7.00
CA MET A 4 -5.87 6.68 6.23
C MET A 4 -6.67 5.90 5.19
N ALA A 5 -7.86 5.42 5.57
CA ALA A 5 -8.78 4.74 4.67
C ALA A 5 -9.40 5.67 3.61
N GLU A 6 -9.69 6.92 3.96
CA GLU A 6 -10.21 7.91 2.99
C GLU A 6 -9.16 8.36 1.97
N MET A 7 -7.91 8.55 2.41
CA MET A 7 -6.82 8.96 1.51
C MET A 7 -6.49 7.87 0.48
N VAL A 8 -6.52 6.60 0.89
CA VAL A 8 -6.32 5.46 -0.03
C VAL A 8 -7.49 5.34 -1.01
N GLY A 9 -8.73 5.54 -0.57
CA GLY A 9 -9.91 5.52 -1.44
C GLY A 9 -9.91 6.62 -2.51
N GLY A 10 -9.44 7.83 -2.18
CA GLY A 10 -9.35 8.95 -3.13
C GLY A 10 -8.31 8.76 -4.23
N VAL A 11 -7.23 8.00 -3.97
CA VAL A 11 -6.21 7.66 -4.97
C VAL A 11 -6.74 6.66 -6.00
N LEU A 12 -7.62 5.74 -5.58
CA LEU A 12 -8.24 4.72 -6.44
C LEU A 12 -9.32 5.30 -7.37
N GLN A 13 -10.07 6.33 -6.97
CA GLN A 13 -11.10 6.94 -7.84
C GLN A 13 -10.50 7.74 -9.02
N ALA A 14 -9.24 8.15 -8.92
CA ALA A 14 -8.51 8.90 -9.93
C ALA A 14 -7.83 8.02 -11.01
N ALA A 15 -8.07 6.71 -10.97
CA ALA A 15 -7.26 5.65 -11.55
C ALA A 15 -7.43 5.39 -13.05
N ASP A 16 -8.59 5.63 -13.65
CA ASP A 16 -8.96 4.93 -14.88
C ASP A 16 -8.07 5.26 -16.10
N VAL A 17 -7.50 6.48 -16.13
CA VAL A 17 -6.52 6.90 -17.16
C VAL A 17 -5.09 6.97 -16.63
N ARG A 18 -4.90 7.17 -15.31
CA ARG A 18 -3.56 7.35 -14.71
C ARG A 18 -2.83 6.04 -14.43
N LEU A 19 -3.54 4.95 -14.15
CA LEU A 19 -2.90 3.66 -13.87
C LEU A 19 -2.26 3.03 -15.11
N SER A 20 -2.93 3.13 -16.28
CA SER A 20 -2.41 2.63 -17.56
C SER A 20 -1.09 3.31 -17.94
N ILE A 21 -1.01 4.64 -17.76
CA ILE A 21 0.22 5.42 -17.95
C ILE A 21 1.30 4.96 -16.96
N PHE A 22 0.95 4.78 -15.68
CA PHE A 22 1.91 4.30 -14.68
C PHE A 22 2.52 2.94 -15.05
N LEU A 23 1.73 2.02 -15.60
CA LEU A 23 2.21 0.70 -16.01
C LEU A 23 3.10 0.75 -17.26
N GLU A 24 2.75 1.56 -18.26
CA GLU A 24 3.63 1.79 -19.42
C GLU A 24 4.97 2.37 -18.99
N PHE A 25 4.96 3.37 -18.10
CA PHE A 25 6.18 3.92 -17.51
C PHE A 25 6.96 2.90 -16.70
N TRP A 26 6.30 2.01 -15.96
CA TRP A 26 6.96 0.93 -15.22
C TRP A 26 7.67 -0.05 -16.17
N VAL A 27 7.00 -0.49 -17.24
CA VAL A 27 7.59 -1.40 -18.23
C VAL A 27 8.77 -0.74 -18.95
N GLN A 28 8.66 0.55 -19.28
CA GLN A 28 9.72 1.29 -19.95
C GLN A 28 10.90 1.57 -19.03
N ALA A 29 10.65 1.96 -17.77
CA ALA A 29 11.68 2.16 -16.76
C ALA A 29 12.41 0.87 -16.41
N TYR A 30 11.74 -0.29 -16.39
CA TYR A 30 12.39 -1.57 -16.14
C TYR A 30 13.41 -1.95 -17.22
N ARG A 31 13.29 -1.39 -18.43
CA ARG A 31 14.22 -1.61 -19.55
C ARG A 31 15.44 -0.70 -19.52
N ASP A 32 15.44 0.35 -18.70
CA ASP A 32 16.58 1.26 -18.53
C ASP A 32 16.96 1.36 -17.04
N PRO A 33 18.08 0.76 -16.61
CA PRO A 33 18.47 0.70 -15.20
C PRO A 33 18.75 2.08 -14.57
N VAL A 34 19.06 3.10 -15.37
CA VAL A 34 19.26 4.48 -14.88
C VAL A 34 17.90 5.12 -14.57
N ILE A 35 16.91 4.92 -15.45
CA ILE A 35 15.54 5.40 -15.23
C ILE A 35 14.89 4.63 -14.07
N TRP A 36 15.17 3.34 -13.93
CA TRP A 36 14.65 2.50 -12.83
C TRP A 36 15.06 2.99 -11.44
N GLN A 37 16.30 3.46 -11.27
CA GLN A 37 16.78 3.96 -9.97
C GLN A 37 15.98 5.17 -9.47
N SER A 38 15.58 6.06 -10.37
CA SER A 38 14.74 7.21 -10.04
C SER A 38 13.25 6.81 -9.94
N ALA A 39 12.77 5.92 -10.82
CA ALA A 39 11.38 5.49 -10.85
C ALA A 39 10.96 4.67 -9.62
N ILE A 40 11.89 3.95 -8.97
CA ILE A 40 11.60 3.16 -7.76
C ILE A 40 11.64 4.00 -6.47
N ALA A 41 12.12 5.25 -6.52
CA ALA A 41 12.25 6.08 -5.33
C ALA A 41 10.92 6.35 -4.60
N PRO A 42 9.80 6.66 -5.28
CA PRO A 42 8.49 6.79 -4.64
C PRO A 42 8.05 5.49 -3.95
N TYR A 43 8.26 4.34 -4.61
CA TYR A 43 7.92 3.03 -4.05
C TYR A 43 8.68 2.76 -2.74
N ARG A 44 9.99 3.02 -2.71
CA ARG A 44 10.81 2.92 -1.49
C ARG A 44 10.34 3.89 -0.41
N ARG A 45 9.97 5.12 -0.79
CA ARG A 45 9.45 6.12 0.15
C ARG A 45 8.17 5.67 0.85
N TYR A 46 7.25 5.01 0.14
CA TYR A 46 6.06 4.42 0.76
C TYR A 46 6.41 3.31 1.75
N GLN A 47 7.35 2.43 1.41
CA GLN A 47 7.79 1.38 2.34
C GLN A 47 8.38 1.96 3.63
N SER A 48 9.21 3.00 3.54
CA SER A 48 9.74 3.70 4.71
C SER A 48 8.65 4.39 5.51
N TYR A 49 7.73 5.10 4.85
CA TYR A 49 6.61 5.78 5.52
C TYR A 49 5.74 4.80 6.34
N PHE A 50 5.39 3.64 5.78
CA PHE A 50 4.64 2.64 6.53
C PHE A 50 5.46 2.02 7.67
N ALA A 51 6.76 1.79 7.47
CA ALA A 51 7.64 1.29 8.52
C ALA A 51 7.73 2.27 9.70
N GLU A 52 7.84 3.57 9.45
CA GLU A 52 7.85 4.62 10.48
C GLU A 52 6.53 4.60 11.29
N MET A 53 5.38 4.55 10.62
CA MET A 53 4.08 4.46 11.32
C MET A 53 3.95 3.19 12.17
N ILE A 54 4.45 2.04 11.68
CA ILE A 54 4.43 0.79 12.46
C ILE A 54 5.34 0.91 13.68
N GLN A 55 6.53 1.50 13.52
CA GLN A 55 7.46 1.74 14.62
C GLN A 55 6.86 2.65 15.69
N GLU A 56 6.14 3.70 15.30
CA GLU A 56 5.41 4.57 16.22
C GLU A 56 4.32 3.82 16.98
N GLY A 57 3.53 2.99 16.30
CA GLY A 57 2.50 2.17 16.94
C GLY A 57 3.07 1.16 17.94
N ILE A 58 4.23 0.58 17.64
CA ILE A 58 4.97 -0.29 18.56
C ILE A 58 5.44 0.51 19.79
N ALA A 59 6.02 1.69 19.59
CA ALA A 59 6.52 2.54 20.66
C ALA A 59 5.40 3.01 21.61
N GLN A 60 4.20 3.23 21.06
CA GLN A 60 2.99 3.57 21.82
C GLN A 60 2.33 2.35 22.49
N GLY A 61 2.79 1.14 22.19
CA GLY A 61 2.23 -0.11 22.71
C GLY A 61 0.92 -0.55 22.05
N SER A 62 0.44 0.15 21.01
CA SER A 62 -0.80 -0.18 20.28
C SER A 62 -0.62 -1.34 19.30
N LEU A 63 0.60 -1.55 18.82
CA LEU A 63 0.97 -2.67 17.95
C LEU A 63 1.88 -3.66 18.66
N ARG A 64 1.81 -4.94 18.25
CA ARG A 64 2.71 -5.98 18.74
C ARG A 64 4.13 -5.77 18.18
N GLN A 65 5.14 -6.28 18.90
CA GLN A 65 6.53 -6.24 18.45
C GLN A 65 6.71 -7.06 17.16
N VAL A 66 7.05 -6.38 16.06
CA VAL A 66 7.35 -6.93 14.73
C VAL A 66 8.49 -6.14 14.09
N ASP A 67 9.10 -6.67 13.03
CA ASP A 67 10.00 -5.88 12.17
C ASP A 67 9.16 -4.82 11.39
N PRO A 68 9.33 -3.52 11.66
CA PRO A 68 8.55 -2.46 11.01
C PRO A 68 8.75 -2.41 9.50
N HIS A 69 9.96 -2.71 9.02
CA HIS A 69 10.25 -2.72 7.58
C HIS A 69 9.59 -3.91 6.89
N GLN A 70 9.57 -5.08 7.53
CA GLN A 70 8.85 -6.24 6.99
C GLN A 70 7.35 -5.96 6.89
N ALA A 71 6.74 -5.44 7.95
CA ALA A 71 5.32 -5.12 7.98
C ALA A 71 4.97 -3.97 7.01
N GLY A 72 5.83 -2.96 6.88
CA GLY A 72 5.67 -1.89 5.89
C GLY A 72 5.71 -2.40 4.45
N ARG A 73 6.63 -3.32 4.13
CA ARG A 73 6.67 -3.98 2.81
C ARG A 73 5.39 -4.79 2.56
N ALA A 74 4.88 -5.52 3.56
CA ALA A 74 3.65 -6.30 3.42
C ALA A 74 2.42 -5.42 3.12
N LEU A 75 2.30 -4.26 3.78
CA LEU A 75 1.23 -3.30 3.50
C LEU A 75 1.31 -2.74 2.07
N VAL A 76 2.52 -2.40 1.61
CA VAL A 76 2.72 -1.93 0.22
C VAL A 76 2.40 -3.04 -0.79
N SER A 77 2.77 -4.29 -0.50
CA SER A 77 2.43 -5.44 -1.35
C SER A 77 0.91 -5.64 -1.46
N LEU A 78 0.19 -5.53 -0.35
CA LEU A 78 -1.27 -5.61 -0.34
C LEU A 78 -1.89 -4.51 -1.23
N ALA A 79 -1.47 -3.25 -1.02
CA ALA A 79 -1.98 -2.12 -1.80
C ALA A 79 -1.72 -2.30 -3.31
N MET A 80 -0.52 -2.75 -3.68
CA MET A 80 -0.20 -3.02 -5.08
C MET A 80 -1.02 -4.18 -5.66
N GLY A 81 -1.24 -5.24 -4.88
CA GLY A 81 -2.07 -6.37 -5.28
C GLY A 81 -3.53 -5.98 -5.51
N LEU A 82 -4.09 -5.10 -4.67
CA LEU A 82 -5.44 -4.56 -4.83
C LEU A 82 -5.54 -3.65 -6.06
N LEU A 83 -4.54 -2.79 -6.29
CA LEU A 83 -4.49 -1.95 -7.49
C LEU A 83 -4.46 -2.78 -8.78
N MET A 84 -3.71 -3.89 -8.79
CA MET A 84 -3.67 -4.79 -9.96
C MET A 84 -5.00 -5.51 -10.18
N GLN A 85 -5.65 -5.96 -9.10
CA GLN A 85 -6.96 -6.60 -9.24
C GLN A 85 -8.03 -5.62 -9.74
N ALA A 86 -8.04 -4.40 -9.22
CA ALA A 86 -8.93 -3.33 -9.66
C ALA A 86 -8.73 -2.95 -11.12
N LEU A 87 -7.49 -3.06 -11.62
CA LEU A 87 -7.19 -2.84 -13.03
C LEU A 87 -7.70 -3.97 -13.92
N PHE A 88 -7.58 -5.23 -13.48
CA PHE A 88 -7.98 -6.39 -14.28
C PHE A 88 -9.50 -6.55 -14.35
N ASP A 89 -10.21 -6.30 -13.25
CA ASP A 89 -11.67 -6.38 -13.21
C ASP A 89 -12.28 -5.26 -12.35
N PRO A 90 -12.38 -4.03 -12.89
CA PRO A 90 -12.87 -2.87 -12.16
C PRO A 90 -14.30 -3.01 -11.64
N ALA A 91 -15.11 -3.89 -12.24
CA ALA A 91 -16.53 -4.06 -11.91
C ALA A 91 -16.80 -5.26 -10.97
N SER A 92 -15.79 -6.07 -10.65
CA SER A 92 -15.96 -7.27 -9.83
C SER A 92 -16.42 -6.99 -8.40
N THR A 93 -16.07 -5.84 -7.81
CA THR A 93 -16.39 -5.50 -6.43
C THR A 93 -16.35 -3.97 -6.20
N ASP A 94 -16.81 -3.54 -5.03
CA ASP A 94 -16.53 -2.19 -4.52
C ASP A 94 -15.08 -2.11 -4.06
N TRP A 95 -14.18 -1.69 -4.96
CA TRP A 95 -12.76 -1.58 -4.69
C TRP A 95 -12.39 -0.61 -3.55
N GLN A 96 -13.27 0.36 -3.25
CA GLN A 96 -13.06 1.25 -2.11
C GLN A 96 -13.30 0.50 -0.79
N ALA A 97 -14.40 -0.26 -0.72
CA ALA A 97 -14.72 -1.10 0.43
C ALA A 97 -13.66 -2.21 0.61
N GLU A 98 -13.35 -2.94 -0.46
CA GLU A 98 -12.38 -4.03 -0.47
C GLU A 98 -11.02 -3.57 0.05
N THR A 99 -10.54 -2.41 -0.41
CA THR A 99 -9.26 -1.87 0.04
C THR A 99 -9.27 -1.54 1.54
N ARG A 100 -10.35 -0.93 2.03
CA ARG A 100 -10.48 -0.59 3.44
C ARG A 100 -10.50 -1.85 4.31
N GLU A 101 -11.26 -2.86 3.91
CA GLU A 101 -11.43 -4.11 4.64
C GLU A 101 -10.14 -4.92 4.66
N SER A 102 -9.48 -5.05 3.50
CA SER A 102 -8.18 -5.71 3.37
C SER A 102 -7.09 -5.08 4.25
N ILE A 103 -7.01 -3.74 4.30
CA ILE A 103 -6.05 -3.04 5.18
C ILE A 103 -6.41 -3.27 6.65
N THR A 104 -7.69 -3.19 7.00
CA THR A 104 -8.16 -3.42 8.38
C THR A 104 -7.79 -4.84 8.84
N LEU A 105 -8.00 -5.85 7.99
CA LEU A 105 -7.63 -7.24 8.28
C LEU A 105 -6.14 -7.40 8.63
N VAL A 106 -5.26 -6.75 7.86
CA VAL A 106 -3.81 -6.80 8.13
C VAL A 106 -3.46 -6.05 9.42
N LEU A 107 -4.04 -4.86 9.63
CA LEU A 107 -3.79 -4.08 10.84
C LEU A 107 -4.28 -4.81 12.10
N ASP A 108 -5.45 -5.46 12.04
CA ASP A 108 -5.98 -6.26 13.15
C ASP A 108 -5.07 -7.44 13.50
N GLY A 109 -4.36 -8.00 12.52
CA GLY A 109 -3.31 -9.00 12.74
C GLY A 109 -2.01 -8.44 13.37
N LEU A 110 -1.85 -7.12 13.40
CA LEU A 110 -0.72 -6.42 14.02
C LEU A 110 -1.07 -5.82 15.38
N ILE A 111 -2.36 -5.60 15.67
CA ILE A 111 -2.83 -5.10 16.96
C ILE A 111 -2.39 -6.05 18.07
N ARG A 112 -1.85 -5.47 19.14
CA ARG A 112 -1.53 -6.23 20.36
C ARG A 112 -2.84 -6.67 21.01
N ARG A 113 -3.04 -7.97 21.16
CA ARG A 113 -4.12 -8.51 21.98
C ARG A 113 -3.56 -8.80 23.36
N ASP A 114 -4.12 -8.13 24.35
CA ASP A 114 -3.87 -8.44 25.76
C ASP A 114 -4.66 -9.73 26.05
N LEU A 115 -3.95 -10.86 26.09
CA LEU A 115 -4.47 -12.13 26.61
C LEU A 115 -4.18 -12.22 28.11
#